data_AF-E4Y9M7-F1
#
_entry.id   AF-E4Y9M7-F1
#
_cell.length_a   1.000
_cell.length_b   1.000
_cell.length_c   1.000
_cell.angle_alpha   90.00
_cell.angle_beta   90.00
_cell.angle_gamma   90.00
#
_symmetry.space_group_name_H-M   'P 1'
#
loop_
_entity.id
_entity.type
_entity.pdbx_description
1 polymer ?
#
loop_
_entity_poly.entity_id
_entity_poly.type
_entity_poly.pdbx_seq_one_letter_code
_entity_poly.pdbx_strand_id
1 'polypeptide(L)'
;MVITPKLSYNPDCSEDDTDQGIQCEEACYREYYDCRRKCIRDSACKRECATKKVRCENGCPCRINCFGGCPCDDYKCTSCQELHSTAQIVCVQKCHLDNNVNYCPYTNLTCMDAALDEYESCINTDCPCKAERKFYGCDSSLDMSGSSALAMMMSGINKAVIHRNMTEKTLQDNGFAKYFEIGAREPGPRLNDFLRSHPQTPELFIGCKHKLLNETLGIFISPKDLYLQTHFTYFDLSYARSNREYYVYYSDTYGEPFGFTEDQRIRLQGSDEFDCHNQGLPASKCAPEMMDDHRMTAATTMGSISLLRCGKNSKSNTQSFVANYETVGFYAL
;
A
#
# COMPACT_ATOMS: atom_id res chain seq x y z
N MET A 1 22.18 -20.07 13.05
CA MET A 1 20.74 -19.84 13.23
C MET A 1 20.58 -18.41 13.72
N VAL A 2 20.39 -17.46 12.79
CA VAL A 2 20.22 -16.04 13.13
C VAL A 2 18.73 -15.84 13.37
N ILE A 3 18.33 -15.74 14.63
CA ILE A 3 16.98 -15.34 15.00
C ILE A 3 16.92 -13.84 14.75
N THR A 4 16.47 -13.43 13.57
CA THR A 4 16.13 -12.05 13.30
C THR A 4 14.87 -11.71 14.12
N PRO A 5 14.91 -10.70 15.00
CA PRO A 5 13.71 -10.27 15.69
C PRO A 5 12.83 -9.58 14.64
N LYS A 6 11.87 -10.34 14.10
CA LYS A 6 10.57 -9.75 13.77
C LYS A 6 10.16 -9.02 15.05
N LEU A 7 10.19 -7.69 15.07
CA LEU A 7 9.27 -6.97 15.93
C LEU A 7 7.90 -7.14 15.24
N SER A 8 7.40 -8.37 15.33
CA SER A 8 6.13 -8.81 14.81
C SER A 8 5.08 -8.29 15.76
N TYR A 9 4.09 -7.62 15.21
CA TYR A 9 2.76 -7.60 15.80
C TYR A 9 2.42 -9.00 16.32
N ASN A 10 1.74 -9.07 17.47
CA ASN A 10 1.21 -10.32 17.95
C ASN A 10 0.39 -10.99 16.82
N PRO A 11 0.75 -12.21 16.36
CA PRO A 11 0.01 -12.87 15.29
C PRO A 11 -1.44 -13.20 15.68
N ASP A 12 -1.76 -13.21 16.97
CA ASP A 12 -3.11 -13.47 17.48
C ASP A 12 -4.00 -12.21 17.48
N CYS A 13 -3.46 -11.06 17.10
CA CYS A 13 -4.25 -9.84 17.01
C CYS A 13 -5.26 -9.88 15.86
N SER A 14 -6.41 -9.24 16.09
CA SER A 14 -7.35 -9.00 15.01
C SER A 14 -6.74 -8.04 13.97
N GLU A 15 -7.29 -8.07 12.75
CA GLU A 15 -6.91 -7.14 11.69
C GLU A 15 -7.11 -5.68 12.13
N ASP A 16 -8.24 -5.37 12.78
CA ASP A 16 -8.53 -4.04 13.33
C ASP A 16 -7.47 -3.58 14.36
N ASP A 17 -7.05 -4.48 15.24
CA ASP A 17 -6.04 -4.16 16.26
C ASP A 17 -4.67 -3.96 15.63
N THR A 18 -4.38 -4.71 14.58
CA THR A 18 -3.15 -4.57 13.79
C THR A 18 -3.14 -3.23 13.06
N ASP A 19 -4.25 -2.86 12.42
CA ASP A 19 -4.41 -1.57 11.75
C ASP A 19 -4.27 -0.39 12.72
N GLN A 20 -4.85 -0.49 13.92
CA GLN A 20 -4.66 0.51 14.97
C GLN A 20 -3.21 0.57 15.45
N GLY A 21 -2.54 -0.58 15.56
CA GLY A 21 -1.12 -0.68 15.84
C GLY A 21 -0.28 0.07 14.80
N ILE A 22 -0.58 -0.10 13.51
CA ILE A 22 0.09 0.59 12.41
C ILE A 22 -0.14 2.11 12.49
N GLN A 23 -1.39 2.54 12.68
CA GLN A 23 -1.71 3.98 12.82
C GLN A 23 -1.02 4.62 14.03
N CYS A 24 -0.95 3.89 15.14
CA CYS A 24 -0.22 4.30 16.34
C CYS A 24 1.27 4.48 16.02
N GLU A 25 1.89 3.51 15.35
CA GLU A 25 3.30 3.60 14.97
C GLU A 25 3.59 4.78 14.05
N GLU A 26 2.76 4.99 13.02
CA GLU A 26 2.88 6.15 12.13
C GLU A 26 2.81 7.47 12.92
N ALA A 27 1.94 7.56 13.93
CA ALA A 27 1.89 8.70 14.84
C ALA A 27 3.20 8.83 15.65
N CYS A 28 3.70 7.74 16.24
CA CYS A 28 4.99 7.72 16.95
C CYS A 28 6.16 8.18 16.08
N TYR A 29 6.20 7.76 14.80
CA TYR A 29 7.20 8.19 13.84
C TYR A 29 7.10 9.70 13.56
N ARG A 30 5.89 10.23 13.33
CA ARG A 30 5.70 11.68 13.12
C ARG A 30 6.20 12.49 14.31
N GLU A 31 5.80 12.10 15.53
CA GLU A 31 6.27 12.75 16.75
C GLU A 31 7.79 12.69 16.92
N TYR A 32 8.39 11.54 16.59
CA TYR A 32 9.83 11.37 16.60
C TYR A 32 10.53 12.34 15.64
N TYR A 33 10.07 12.46 14.40
CA TYR A 33 10.67 13.39 13.43
C TYR A 33 10.47 14.85 13.83
N ASP A 34 9.30 15.21 14.36
CA ASP A 34 9.04 16.54 14.90
C ASP A 34 9.97 16.88 16.06
N CYS A 35 10.20 15.93 16.95
CA CYS A 35 11.15 16.06 18.05
C CYS A 35 12.58 16.22 17.51
N ARG A 36 13.00 15.32 16.61
CA ARG A 36 14.37 15.28 16.06
C ARG A 36 14.71 16.55 15.27
N ARG A 37 13.75 17.14 14.55
CA ARG A 37 13.92 18.41 13.80
C ARG A 37 14.25 19.58 14.72
N LYS A 38 13.75 19.58 15.96
CA LYS A 38 14.03 20.62 16.97
C LYS A 38 15.42 20.46 17.61
N CYS A 39 16.01 19.26 17.56
CA CYS A 39 17.32 18.96 18.15
C CYS A 39 18.51 19.32 17.23
N ILE A 40 18.71 20.60 16.92
CA ILE A 40 19.84 21.04 16.07
C ILE A 40 21.16 20.82 16.80
N ARG A 41 21.96 19.86 16.34
CA ARG A 41 23.30 19.47 16.86
C ARG A 41 23.35 18.96 18.30
N ASP A 42 22.23 18.88 19.02
CA ASP A 42 22.17 18.28 20.35
C ASP A 42 21.99 16.76 20.27
N SER A 43 23.02 16.01 20.65
CA SER A 43 23.02 14.55 20.66
C SER A 43 22.24 13.95 21.83
N ALA A 44 22.11 14.66 22.95
CA ALA A 44 21.29 14.22 24.08
C ALA A 44 19.80 14.33 23.72
N CYS A 45 19.40 15.47 23.14
CA CYS A 45 18.04 15.70 22.64
C CYS A 45 17.62 14.63 21.61
N LYS A 46 18.49 14.29 20.65
CA LYS A 46 18.19 13.23 19.65
C LYS A 46 17.98 11.86 20.29
N ARG A 47 18.78 11.50 21.30
CA ARG A 47 18.62 10.24 22.04
C ARG A 47 17.33 10.21 22.84
N GLU A 48 16.94 11.34 23.42
CA GLU A 48 15.66 11.47 24.11
C GLU A 48 14.48 11.28 23.14
N CYS A 49 14.52 11.89 21.95
CA CYS A 49 13.50 11.66 20.92
C CYS A 49 13.39 10.17 20.54
N ALA A 50 14.52 9.50 20.34
CA ALA A 50 14.53 8.07 20.02
C ALA A 50 13.95 7.21 21.16
N THR A 51 14.25 7.57 22.42
CA THR A 51 13.69 6.88 23.60
C THR A 51 12.17 7.08 23.68
N LYS A 52 11.68 8.30 23.43
CA LYS A 52 10.24 8.60 23.37
C LYS A 52 9.55 7.79 22.27
N LYS A 53 10.17 7.68 21.10
CA LYS A 53 9.68 6.86 19.99
C LYS A 53 9.49 5.40 20.41
N VAL A 54 10.53 4.77 20.96
CA VAL A 54 10.47 3.36 21.38
C VAL A 54 9.41 3.13 22.44
N ARG A 55 9.26 4.06 23.40
CA ARG A 55 8.18 3.98 24.39
C ARG A 55 6.80 4.06 23.74
N CYS A 56 6.61 4.99 22.80
CA CYS A 56 5.38 5.14 22.05
C CYS A 56 5.06 3.86 21.25
N GLU A 57 6.02 3.36 20.48
CA GLU A 57 5.86 2.13 19.68
C GLU A 57 5.52 0.92 20.56
N ASN A 58 6.15 0.78 21.73
CA ASN A 58 5.82 -0.32 22.64
C ASN A 58 4.42 -0.23 23.25
N GLY A 59 3.86 0.98 23.36
CA GLY A 59 2.49 1.23 23.85
C GLY A 59 1.41 1.07 22.77
N CYS A 60 1.79 0.89 21.51
CA CYS A 60 0.82 0.68 20.44
C CYS A 60 0.09 -0.68 20.57
N PRO A 61 -1.15 -0.78 20.08
CA PRO A 61 -1.86 -2.05 20.01
C PRO A 61 -1.02 -3.14 19.33
N CYS A 62 -1.11 -4.36 19.85
CA CYS A 62 -0.41 -5.55 19.37
C CYS A 62 1.12 -5.50 19.53
N ARG A 63 1.63 -4.60 20.38
CA ARG A 63 3.05 -4.49 20.77
C ARG A 63 3.30 -4.93 22.20
N ILE A 64 4.55 -4.83 22.64
CA ILE A 64 5.03 -5.43 23.90
C ILE A 64 4.21 -4.99 25.11
N ASN A 65 3.81 -3.71 25.20
CA ASN A 65 3.01 -3.21 26.33
C ASN A 65 1.49 -3.26 26.07
N CYS A 66 1.05 -3.65 24.87
CA CYS A 66 -0.35 -3.86 24.55
C CYS A 66 -0.56 -5.08 23.65
N PHE A 67 -0.09 -6.24 24.12
CA PHE A 67 0.06 -7.43 23.28
C PHE A 67 -1.27 -8.00 22.78
N GLY A 68 -2.36 -7.81 23.53
CA GLY A 68 -3.70 -8.29 23.17
C GLY A 68 -4.44 -7.44 22.14
N GLY A 69 -3.84 -6.35 21.66
CA GLY A 69 -4.58 -5.35 20.87
C GLY A 69 -5.44 -4.46 21.75
N CYS A 70 -6.44 -3.82 21.18
CA CYS A 70 -7.27 -2.87 21.90
C CYS A 70 -8.26 -3.57 22.87
N PRO A 71 -8.51 -2.99 24.06
CA PRO A 71 -8.07 -1.67 24.55
C PRO A 71 -6.64 -1.66 25.13
N CYS A 72 -5.96 -0.51 25.00
CA CYS A 72 -4.63 -0.25 25.56
C CYS A 72 -4.66 0.94 26.53
N ASP A 73 -3.82 0.92 27.57
CA ASP A 73 -3.72 2.03 28.53
C ASP A 73 -3.02 3.27 27.92
N ASP A 74 -1.97 3.03 27.13
CA ASP A 74 -1.12 4.08 26.54
C ASP A 74 -1.61 4.56 25.17
N TYR A 75 -2.63 3.90 24.59
CA TYR A 75 -3.18 4.24 23.27
C TYR A 75 -4.70 4.27 23.31
N LYS A 76 -5.26 5.42 22.92
CA LYS A 76 -6.72 5.58 22.83
C LYS A 76 -7.23 4.87 21.58
N CYS A 77 -7.65 3.63 21.80
CA CYS A 77 -8.24 2.81 20.76
C CYS A 77 -9.46 3.48 20.13
N THR A 78 -9.49 3.41 18.81
CA THR A 78 -10.53 3.97 17.97
C THR A 78 -11.56 2.87 17.72
N SER A 79 -12.85 3.23 17.64
CA SER A 79 -13.87 2.23 17.32
C SER A 79 -13.67 1.69 15.90
N CYS A 80 -14.09 0.46 15.64
CA CYS A 80 -13.99 -0.12 14.30
C CYS A 80 -14.69 0.78 13.26
N GLN A 81 -15.86 1.35 13.60
CA GLN A 81 -16.58 2.27 12.71
C GLN A 81 -15.79 3.53 12.38
N GLU A 82 -15.03 4.08 13.32
CA GLU A 82 -14.18 5.24 13.06
C GLU A 82 -12.95 4.84 12.21
N LEU A 83 -12.33 3.71 12.53
CA LEU A 83 -11.16 3.17 11.83
C LEU A 83 -11.44 2.91 10.36
N HIS A 84 -12.59 2.30 10.09
CA HIS A 84 -13.02 1.86 8.76
C HIS A 84 -14.15 2.72 8.18
N SER A 85 -14.35 3.94 8.67
CA SER A 85 -15.48 4.80 8.27
C SER A 85 -15.66 4.92 6.75
N THR A 86 -14.59 5.16 6.01
CA THR A 86 -14.63 5.21 4.54
C THR A 86 -14.96 3.86 3.91
N ALA A 87 -14.31 2.78 4.37
CA ALA A 87 -14.53 1.43 3.83
C ALA A 87 -15.96 0.96 4.11
N GLN A 88 -16.51 1.31 5.27
CA GLN A 88 -17.89 1.04 5.66
C GLN A 88 -18.88 1.78 4.75
N ILE A 89 -18.66 3.08 4.47
CA ILE A 89 -19.51 3.85 3.54
C ILE A 89 -19.50 3.21 2.14
N VAL A 90 -18.31 2.90 1.62
CA VAL A 90 -18.15 2.29 0.30
C VAL A 90 -18.83 0.91 0.25
N CYS A 91 -18.66 0.10 1.29
CA CYS A 91 -19.31 -1.21 1.36
C CYS A 91 -20.83 -1.11 1.43
N VAL A 92 -21.38 -0.23 2.28
CA VAL A 92 -22.84 -0.03 2.40
C VAL A 92 -23.42 0.45 1.06
N GLN A 93 -22.75 1.36 0.36
CA GLN A 93 -23.15 1.80 -0.97
C GLN A 93 -23.12 0.65 -1.97
N LYS A 94 -22.09 -0.20 -1.94
CA LYS A 94 -21.99 -1.38 -2.79
C LYS A 94 -23.13 -2.37 -2.50
N CYS A 95 -23.37 -2.72 -1.23
CA CYS A 95 -24.49 -3.58 -0.84
C CYS A 95 -25.84 -3.00 -1.31
N HIS A 96 -26.01 -1.68 -1.27
CA HIS A 96 -27.22 -1.04 -1.77
C HIS A 96 -27.39 -1.19 -3.29
N LEU A 97 -26.30 -1.07 -4.06
CA LEU A 97 -26.30 -1.20 -5.51
C LEU A 97 -26.48 -2.65 -5.97
N ASP A 98 -25.81 -3.60 -5.30
CA ASP A 98 -25.79 -5.01 -5.70
C ASP A 98 -27.12 -5.72 -5.39
N ASN A 99 -27.77 -5.39 -4.27
CA ASN A 99 -29.02 -6.04 -3.84
C ASN A 99 -30.28 -5.44 -4.46
N ASN A 100 -30.14 -4.56 -5.46
CA ASN A 100 -31.24 -4.09 -6.32
C ASN A 100 -32.50 -3.65 -5.58
N VAL A 101 -32.37 -3.07 -4.38
CA VAL A 101 -33.51 -2.63 -3.54
C VAL A 101 -34.45 -1.68 -4.31
N ASN A 102 -33.91 -0.97 -5.31
CA ASN A 102 -34.63 -0.04 -6.18
C ASN A 102 -35.40 -0.70 -7.35
N TYR A 103 -35.21 -2.00 -7.63
CA TYR A 103 -35.86 -2.71 -8.74
C TYR A 103 -37.17 -3.40 -8.36
N CYS A 104 -37.47 -3.55 -7.07
CA CYS A 104 -38.73 -4.13 -6.63
C CYS A 104 -39.89 -3.13 -6.83
N PRO A 105 -40.98 -3.50 -7.52
CA PRO A 105 -42.19 -2.67 -7.56
C PRO A 105 -42.73 -2.47 -6.14
N TYR A 106 -43.16 -1.25 -5.80
CA TYR A 106 -43.74 -0.93 -4.48
C TYR A 106 -44.94 -1.80 -4.06
N THR A 107 -45.56 -2.49 -5.02
CA THR A 107 -46.69 -3.40 -4.77
C THR A 107 -46.27 -4.84 -4.45
N ASN A 108 -44.99 -5.19 -4.62
CA ASN A 108 -44.48 -6.53 -4.40
C ASN A 108 -43.68 -6.61 -3.10
N LEU A 109 -44.40 -6.74 -1.98
CA LEU A 109 -43.82 -6.83 -0.64
C LEU A 109 -42.81 -7.99 -0.52
N THR A 110 -43.08 -9.14 -1.14
CA THR A 110 -42.17 -10.30 -1.11
C THR A 110 -40.82 -10.00 -1.77
N CYS A 111 -40.81 -9.22 -2.85
CA CYS A 111 -39.57 -8.77 -3.48
C CYS A 111 -38.80 -7.83 -2.55
N MET A 112 -39.50 -6.87 -1.93
CA MET A 112 -38.87 -5.92 -1.02
C MET A 112 -38.27 -6.60 0.21
N ASP A 113 -38.99 -7.57 0.80
CA ASP A 113 -38.49 -8.33 1.96
C ASP A 113 -37.22 -9.12 1.59
N ALA A 114 -37.21 -9.82 0.44
CA ALA A 114 -36.04 -10.55 -0.01
C ALA A 114 -34.83 -9.62 -0.28
N ALA A 115 -35.05 -8.47 -0.92
CA ALA A 115 -33.99 -7.49 -1.19
C ALA A 115 -33.43 -6.86 0.11
N LEU A 116 -34.27 -6.69 1.13
CA LEU A 116 -33.83 -6.23 2.45
C LEU A 116 -33.03 -7.30 3.18
N ASP A 117 -33.46 -8.56 3.15
CA ASP A 117 -32.72 -9.68 3.75
C ASP A 117 -31.33 -9.84 3.11
N GLU A 118 -31.23 -9.74 1.78
CA GLU A 118 -29.96 -9.81 1.06
C GLU A 118 -29.05 -8.60 1.39
N TYR A 119 -29.64 -7.40 1.46
CA TYR A 119 -28.93 -6.19 1.88
C TYR A 119 -28.39 -6.28 3.31
N GLU A 120 -29.22 -6.75 4.25
CA GLU A 120 -28.80 -6.96 5.65
C GLU A 120 -27.71 -8.03 5.74
N SER A 121 -27.85 -9.13 4.99
CA SER A 121 -26.81 -10.15 4.90
C SER A 121 -25.50 -9.54 4.41
N CYS A 122 -25.52 -8.79 3.30
CA CYS A 122 -24.34 -8.13 2.73
C CYS A 122 -23.66 -7.19 3.74
N ILE A 123 -24.44 -6.36 4.44
CA ILE A 123 -23.86 -5.47 5.48
C ILE A 123 -23.22 -6.27 6.61
N ASN A 124 -23.83 -7.39 7.01
CA ASN A 124 -23.36 -8.18 8.14
C ASN A 124 -22.20 -9.11 7.79
N THR A 125 -22.08 -9.56 6.54
CA THR A 125 -21.02 -10.49 6.11
C THR A 125 -19.86 -9.78 5.43
N ASP A 126 -20.14 -8.77 4.61
CA ASP A 126 -19.15 -8.24 3.67
C ASP A 126 -18.60 -6.89 4.12
N CYS A 127 -19.32 -6.15 4.97
CA CYS A 127 -18.86 -4.86 5.47
C CYS A 127 -18.03 -4.98 6.74
N PRO A 128 -16.95 -4.17 6.87
CA PRO A 128 -16.14 -4.14 8.08
C PRO A 128 -16.99 -3.78 9.31
N CYS A 129 -16.57 -4.27 10.47
CA CYS A 129 -17.14 -3.95 11.79
C CYS A 129 -18.54 -4.50 12.10
N LYS A 130 -19.17 -5.23 11.19
CA LYS A 130 -20.55 -5.73 11.33
C LYS A 130 -20.67 -7.25 11.38
N ALA A 131 -19.66 -7.98 10.91
CA ALA A 131 -19.53 -9.39 11.25
C ALA A 131 -19.37 -9.47 12.76
N GLU A 132 -20.44 -9.85 13.47
CA GLU A 132 -20.36 -10.20 14.88
C GLU A 132 -19.18 -11.16 15.01
N ARG A 133 -18.15 -10.73 15.75
CA ARG A 133 -17.05 -11.61 16.12
C ARG A 133 -17.69 -12.80 16.81
N LYS A 134 -17.87 -13.91 16.09
CA LYS A 134 -18.15 -15.21 16.68
C LYS A 134 -16.95 -15.48 17.58
N PHE A 135 -17.10 -15.14 18.85
CA PHE A 135 -16.28 -15.65 19.92
C PHE A 135 -16.17 -17.16 19.69
N TYR A 136 -14.96 -17.66 19.47
CA TYR A 136 -14.72 -19.07 19.17
C TYR A 136 -15.36 -19.95 20.24
N GLY A 137 -16.53 -20.50 19.91
CA GLY A 137 -17.19 -21.63 20.55
C GLY A 137 -17.49 -22.61 19.43
N CYS A 138 -17.01 -23.83 19.59
CA CYS A 138 -16.96 -24.86 18.57
C CYS A 138 -18.32 -25.13 17.89
N ASP A 139 -18.20 -25.48 16.61
CA ASP A 139 -18.87 -26.60 15.93
C ASP A 139 -19.85 -26.29 14.78
N SER A 140 -19.79 -27.21 13.81
CA SER A 140 -20.71 -27.52 12.71
C SER A 140 -20.75 -26.62 11.47
N SER A 141 -20.03 -27.09 10.44
CA SER A 141 -20.48 -27.38 9.08
C SER A 141 -21.75 -26.68 8.56
N LEU A 142 -21.65 -26.08 7.36
CA LEU A 142 -22.52 -26.41 6.22
C LEU A 142 -22.00 -25.74 4.93
N ASP A 143 -21.87 -26.57 3.90
CA ASP A 143 -21.81 -26.21 2.49
C ASP A 143 -22.99 -25.31 2.09
N MET A 144 -22.80 -24.43 1.10
CA MET A 144 -23.67 -24.41 -0.09
C MET A 144 -23.00 -23.70 -1.28
N SER A 145 -23.13 -24.38 -2.40
CA SER A 145 -22.76 -24.04 -3.77
C SER A 145 -23.70 -23.03 -4.43
N GLY A 146 -23.17 -22.26 -5.39
CA GLY A 146 -23.79 -22.16 -6.72
C GLY A 146 -24.42 -20.83 -7.14
N SER A 147 -23.67 -20.12 -7.99
CA SER A 147 -24.10 -19.48 -9.24
C SER A 147 -25.08 -18.30 -9.22
N SER A 148 -24.59 -17.14 -9.67
CA SER A 148 -25.11 -16.45 -10.88
C SER A 148 -24.34 -15.14 -11.11
N ALA A 149 -23.18 -15.24 -11.76
CA ALA A 149 -22.47 -14.09 -12.29
C ALA A 149 -23.04 -13.72 -13.66
N LEU A 150 -23.85 -12.67 -13.74
CA LEU A 150 -23.97 -11.85 -14.95
C LEU A 150 -24.63 -10.50 -14.63
N ALA A 151 -23.81 -9.44 -14.69
CA ALA A 151 -24.15 -8.02 -14.95
C ALA A 151 -23.64 -6.99 -13.93
N MET A 152 -22.31 -6.88 -13.75
CA MET A 152 -21.56 -5.62 -13.64
C MET A 152 -20.09 -5.84 -14.06
N MET A 153 -19.85 -6.04 -15.35
CA MET A 153 -18.49 -6.02 -15.90
C MET A 153 -18.01 -4.57 -16.05
N MET A 154 -17.53 -3.98 -14.95
CA MET A 154 -16.68 -2.79 -14.97
C MET A 154 -15.47 -3.04 -14.06
N SER A 155 -14.41 -3.52 -14.71
CA SER A 155 -13.05 -3.81 -14.24
C SER A 155 -12.77 -5.09 -13.44
N GLY A 156 -12.52 -6.19 -14.16
CA GLY A 156 -11.93 -7.43 -13.63
C GLY A 156 -10.43 -7.31 -13.28
N ILE A 157 -9.94 -6.10 -12.99
CA ILE A 157 -8.57 -5.89 -12.56
C ILE A 157 -8.52 -6.03 -11.04
N ASN A 158 -7.80 -7.03 -10.54
CA ASN A 158 -7.55 -7.16 -9.10
C ASN A 158 -6.60 -6.05 -8.63
N LYS A 159 -7.15 -4.95 -8.10
CA LYS A 159 -6.37 -3.79 -7.66
C LYS A 159 -5.53 -4.03 -6.40
N ALA A 160 -5.64 -5.19 -5.76
CA ALA A 160 -4.92 -5.51 -4.53
C ALA A 160 -3.48 -5.99 -4.75
N VAL A 161 -3.10 -6.28 -5.99
CA VAL A 161 -1.80 -6.90 -6.34
C VAL A 161 -0.92 -6.01 -7.19
N ILE A 162 0.36 -6.38 -7.32
CA ILE A 162 1.27 -5.83 -8.32
C ILE A 162 0.94 -6.45 -9.67
N HIS A 163 0.64 -5.60 -10.66
CA HIS A 163 0.34 -6.04 -12.02
C HIS A 163 1.61 -6.10 -12.85
N ARG A 164 1.82 -7.27 -13.44
CA ARG A 164 2.79 -7.49 -14.53
C ARG A 164 2.03 -7.42 -15.85
N ASN A 165 2.63 -6.84 -16.88
CA ASN A 165 2.08 -6.80 -18.24
C ASN A 165 0.78 -6.00 -18.40
N MET A 166 0.59 -4.95 -17.60
CA MET A 166 -0.53 -4.04 -17.77
C MET A 166 -0.32 -3.16 -19.02
N THR A 167 -1.30 -3.12 -19.92
CA THR A 167 -1.23 -2.26 -21.12
C THR A 167 -1.96 -0.94 -20.90
N GLU A 168 -1.54 0.11 -21.60
CA GLU A 168 -2.24 1.41 -21.59
C GLU A 168 -3.70 1.28 -22.02
N LYS A 169 -3.97 0.43 -23.02
CA LYS A 169 -5.34 0.13 -23.46
C LYS A 169 -6.16 -0.53 -22.36
N THR A 170 -5.59 -1.50 -21.65
CA THR A 170 -6.27 -2.13 -20.51
C THR A 170 -6.64 -1.10 -19.45
N LEU A 171 -5.74 -0.17 -19.12
CA LEU A 171 -6.05 0.90 -18.15
C LEU A 171 -7.17 1.82 -18.66
N GLN A 172 -7.11 2.24 -19.92
CA GLN A 172 -8.14 3.09 -20.54
C GLN A 172 -9.51 2.42 -20.60
N ASP A 173 -9.56 1.15 -21.02
CA ASP A 173 -10.79 0.35 -21.07
C ASP A 173 -11.40 0.15 -19.65
N ASN A 174 -10.61 0.39 -18.59
CA ASN A 174 -11.01 0.29 -17.19
C ASN A 174 -11.15 1.67 -16.50
N GLY A 175 -11.32 2.74 -17.28
CA GLY A 175 -11.65 4.07 -16.76
C GLY A 175 -10.45 4.84 -16.22
N PHE A 176 -9.23 4.53 -16.65
CA PHE A 176 -8.03 5.29 -16.28
C PHE A 176 -7.52 6.12 -17.45
N ALA A 177 -7.23 7.40 -17.21
CA ALA A 177 -6.57 8.27 -18.18
C ALA A 177 -5.09 8.44 -17.85
N LYS A 178 -4.25 8.44 -18.89
CA LYS A 178 -2.82 8.68 -18.73
C LYS A 178 -2.58 10.07 -18.19
N TYR A 179 -1.82 10.14 -17.10
CA TYR A 179 -1.49 11.36 -16.40
C TYR A 179 -0.11 11.89 -16.79
N PHE A 180 0.89 11.02 -16.73
CA PHE A 180 2.27 11.33 -17.09
C PHE A 180 2.98 10.09 -17.63
N GLU A 181 4.03 10.35 -18.40
CA GLU A 181 4.98 9.38 -18.92
C GLU A 181 6.33 10.10 -18.95
N ILE A 182 7.29 9.63 -18.15
CA ILE A 182 8.58 10.33 -17.94
C ILE A 182 9.72 9.33 -18.13
N GLY A 183 10.59 9.60 -19.09
CA GLY A 183 11.77 8.78 -19.32
C GLY A 183 12.66 8.70 -18.07
N ALA A 184 13.30 7.54 -17.87
CA ALA A 184 14.16 7.29 -16.71
C ALA A 184 15.25 8.37 -16.54
N ARG A 185 15.75 8.96 -17.63
CA ARG A 185 16.49 10.24 -17.63
C ARG A 185 15.93 11.13 -18.71
N GLU A 186 15.23 12.15 -18.28
CA GLU A 186 14.71 13.17 -19.17
C GLU A 186 15.00 14.53 -18.53
N PRO A 187 15.70 15.44 -19.23
CA PRO A 187 15.81 16.82 -18.78
C PRO A 187 14.39 17.40 -18.84
N GLY A 188 13.71 17.46 -17.69
CA GLY A 188 12.30 17.78 -17.62
C GLY A 188 11.84 18.07 -16.20
N PRO A 189 10.52 18.20 -15.98
CA PRO A 189 9.95 18.38 -14.66
C PRO A 189 10.31 17.19 -13.78
N ARG A 190 10.50 17.45 -12.49
CA ARG A 190 10.76 16.38 -11.53
C ARG A 190 9.51 15.52 -11.43
N LEU A 191 9.67 14.22 -11.17
CA LEU A 191 8.51 13.34 -10.98
C LEU A 191 7.60 13.85 -9.83
N ASN A 192 8.16 14.49 -8.80
CA ASN A 192 7.38 15.16 -7.75
C ASN A 192 6.45 16.27 -8.26
N ASP A 193 6.81 16.95 -9.35
CA ASP A 193 5.98 18.02 -9.92
C ASP A 193 4.68 17.45 -10.50
N PHE A 194 4.75 16.26 -11.12
CA PHE A 194 3.58 15.50 -11.56
C PHE A 194 2.85 14.90 -10.37
N LEU A 195 3.54 14.22 -9.46
CA LEU A 195 2.89 13.66 -8.27
C LEU A 195 2.11 14.72 -7.47
N ARG A 196 2.55 15.97 -7.40
CA ARG A 196 1.82 17.04 -6.68
C ARG A 196 0.70 17.71 -7.47
N SER A 197 0.72 17.63 -8.79
CA SER A 197 -0.26 18.33 -9.65
C SER A 197 -1.41 17.43 -10.10
N HIS A 198 -1.56 16.25 -9.48
CA HIS A 198 -2.56 15.27 -9.90
C HIS A 198 -3.99 15.80 -9.68
N PRO A 199 -4.94 15.45 -10.57
CA PRO A 199 -6.36 15.73 -10.35
C PRO A 199 -6.83 15.05 -9.06
N GLN A 200 -7.81 15.64 -8.36
CA GLN A 200 -8.44 15.01 -7.19
C GLN A 200 -9.13 13.69 -7.61
N THR A 201 -8.35 12.61 -7.62
CA THR A 201 -8.78 11.27 -8.00
C THR A 201 -8.72 10.38 -6.77
N PRO A 202 -9.69 9.47 -6.57
CA PRO A 202 -9.63 8.52 -5.47
C PRO A 202 -8.49 7.50 -5.63
N GLU A 203 -8.01 7.27 -6.85
CA GLU A 203 -7.07 6.19 -7.16
C GLU A 203 -6.16 6.52 -8.35
N LEU A 204 -4.91 6.12 -8.23
CA LEU A 204 -3.88 6.23 -9.25
C LEU A 204 -3.41 4.83 -9.64
N PHE A 205 -3.06 4.63 -10.91
CA PHE A 205 -2.17 3.56 -11.30
C PHE A 205 -0.78 4.15 -11.53
N ILE A 206 0.23 3.64 -10.82
CA ILE A 206 1.62 4.10 -10.97
C ILE A 206 2.52 2.90 -11.23
N GLY A 207 3.46 3.08 -12.16
CA GLY A 207 4.28 1.97 -12.61
C GLY A 207 5.47 2.41 -13.44
N CYS A 208 6.10 1.42 -14.05
CA CYS A 208 7.22 1.58 -14.96
C CYS A 208 7.04 0.65 -16.17
N LYS A 209 7.53 1.08 -17.33
CA LYS A 209 7.52 0.27 -18.56
C LYS A 209 8.81 0.45 -19.36
N HIS A 210 9.07 -0.53 -20.21
CA HIS A 210 10.12 -0.44 -21.23
C HIS A 210 9.52 0.21 -22.49
N LYS A 211 10.14 1.23 -23.07
CA LYS A 211 9.59 2.03 -24.20
C LYS A 211 9.21 1.22 -25.43
N LEU A 212 9.92 0.12 -25.69
CA LEU A 212 9.64 -0.78 -26.82
C LEU A 212 8.63 -1.87 -26.50
N LEU A 213 8.26 -2.05 -25.23
CA LEU A 213 7.29 -3.04 -24.79
C LEU A 213 6.02 -2.29 -24.36
N ASN A 214 4.85 -2.81 -24.70
CA ASN A 214 3.59 -2.17 -24.31
C ASN A 214 3.11 -2.60 -22.90
N GLU A 215 4.01 -3.19 -22.13
CA GLU A 215 3.74 -3.88 -20.87
C GLU A 215 4.32 -3.07 -19.71
N THR A 216 3.47 -2.84 -18.71
CA THR A 216 3.79 -2.03 -17.53
C THR A 216 3.77 -2.89 -16.29
N LEU A 217 4.75 -2.69 -15.41
CA LEU A 217 4.75 -3.14 -14.02
C LEU A 217 4.17 -2.00 -13.17
N GLY A 218 3.11 -2.23 -12.40
CA GLY A 218 2.51 -1.17 -11.61
C GLY A 218 1.51 -1.62 -10.55
N ILE A 219 1.05 -0.66 -9.76
CA ILE A 219 0.08 -0.83 -8.66
C ILE A 219 -1.05 0.19 -8.77
N PHE A 220 -2.20 -0.14 -8.18
CA PHE A 220 -3.30 0.80 -7.96
C PHE A 220 -3.25 1.32 -6.53
N ILE A 221 -3.09 2.63 -6.34
CA ILE A 221 -2.85 3.22 -5.02
C ILE A 221 -3.64 4.52 -4.82
N SER A 222 -4.09 4.77 -3.59
CA SER A 222 -4.69 6.07 -3.25
C SER A 222 -3.61 7.17 -3.17
N PRO A 223 -3.89 8.42 -3.58
CA PRO A 223 -2.93 9.51 -3.41
C PRO A 223 -2.49 9.70 -1.95
N LYS A 224 -3.40 9.51 -0.98
CA LYS A 224 -3.10 9.56 0.47
C LYS A 224 -2.00 8.57 0.83
N ASP A 225 -2.07 7.36 0.29
CA ASP A 225 -1.09 6.31 0.57
C ASP A 225 0.23 6.51 -0.17
N LEU A 226 0.17 7.01 -1.40
CA LEU A 226 1.35 7.26 -2.20
C LEU A 226 2.23 8.37 -1.59
N TYR A 227 1.62 9.41 -1.02
CA TYR A 227 2.35 10.57 -0.48
C TYR A 227 2.78 10.46 0.97
N LEU A 228 2.59 9.30 1.60
CA LEU A 228 3.01 9.10 2.98
C LEU A 228 4.54 8.90 3.05
N GLN A 229 5.26 10.01 3.15
CA GLN A 229 6.72 9.99 3.30
C GLN A 229 7.14 9.45 4.67
N THR A 230 8.12 8.54 4.65
CA THR A 230 8.74 7.92 5.83
C THR A 230 10.25 8.01 5.68
N HIS A 231 10.99 8.29 6.74
CA HIS A 231 12.45 8.26 6.66
C HIS A 231 12.97 6.83 6.78
N PHE A 232 13.83 6.45 5.84
CA PHE A 232 14.54 5.17 5.83
C PHE A 232 16.05 5.41 5.98
N THR A 233 16.74 4.53 6.71
CA THR A 233 18.19 4.64 6.82
C THR A 233 18.85 4.09 5.56
N TYR A 234 19.72 4.90 4.95
CA TYR A 234 20.50 4.50 3.77
C TYR A 234 21.39 3.30 4.08
N PHE A 235 21.50 2.38 3.11
CA PHE A 235 22.30 1.15 3.21
C PHE A 235 21.88 0.15 4.29
N ASP A 236 20.81 0.42 5.04
CA ASP A 236 20.28 -0.47 6.08
C ASP A 236 19.01 -1.19 5.60
N LEU A 237 18.81 -2.39 6.16
CA LEU A 237 17.56 -3.13 6.00
C LEU A 237 16.42 -2.33 6.65
N SER A 238 15.36 -2.11 5.89
CA SER A 238 14.14 -1.44 6.34
C SER A 238 12.90 -2.22 5.89
N TYR A 239 11.73 -1.78 6.34
CA TYR A 239 10.46 -2.42 6.05
C TYR A 239 9.49 -1.41 5.42
N ALA A 240 9.04 -1.71 4.20
CA ALA A 240 8.02 -0.95 3.51
C ALA A 240 6.66 -1.14 4.19
N ARG A 241 5.78 -0.15 4.00
CA ARG A 241 4.44 -0.14 4.59
C ARG A 241 3.51 -1.06 3.79
N SER A 242 2.68 -1.84 4.49
CA SER A 242 1.67 -2.66 3.83
C SER A 242 0.65 -1.78 3.12
N ASN A 243 0.25 -2.17 1.91
CA ASN A 243 -0.84 -1.56 1.17
C ASN A 243 -1.51 -2.66 0.34
N ARG A 244 -2.65 -3.17 0.82
CA ARG A 244 -3.33 -4.33 0.22
C ARG A 244 -2.40 -5.57 0.25
N GLU A 245 -2.19 -6.27 -0.87
CA GLU A 245 -1.31 -7.45 -0.95
C GLU A 245 0.12 -7.13 -1.39
N TYR A 246 0.52 -5.85 -1.39
CA TYR A 246 1.88 -5.41 -1.67
C TYR A 246 2.37 -4.40 -0.64
N TYR A 247 3.62 -3.98 -0.76
CA TYR A 247 4.22 -2.98 0.13
C TYR A 247 4.69 -1.77 -0.66
N VAL A 248 4.61 -0.60 -0.03
CA VAL A 248 5.00 0.67 -0.62
C VAL A 248 5.90 1.45 0.31
N TYR A 249 6.75 2.28 -0.28
CA TYR A 249 7.59 3.19 0.46
C TYR A 249 7.72 4.49 -0.32
N TYR A 250 7.80 5.59 0.43
CA TYR A 250 8.20 6.89 -0.09
C TYR A 250 9.16 7.51 0.92
N SER A 251 10.44 7.62 0.55
CA SER A 251 11.49 8.05 1.44
C SER A 251 11.68 9.57 1.42
N ASP A 252 12.00 10.18 2.57
CA ASP A 252 12.41 11.59 2.67
C ASP A 252 13.93 11.82 2.49
N THR A 253 14.65 10.77 2.12
CA THR A 253 16.10 10.75 1.94
C THR A 253 16.54 11.36 0.60
N TYR A 254 17.84 11.28 0.28
CA TYR A 254 18.38 11.82 -0.97
C TYR A 254 17.65 11.29 -2.22
N GLY A 255 17.12 12.20 -3.03
CA GLY A 255 16.36 11.86 -4.24
C GLY A 255 14.91 11.44 -3.98
N GLU A 256 14.48 11.41 -2.72
CA GLU A 256 13.15 11.04 -2.25
C GLU A 256 12.61 9.78 -2.97
N PRO A 257 13.31 8.64 -2.90
CA PRO A 257 12.91 7.45 -3.64
C PRO A 257 11.55 6.94 -3.16
N PHE A 258 10.66 6.64 -4.10
CA PHE A 258 9.43 5.91 -3.83
C PHE A 258 9.38 4.63 -4.67
N GLY A 259 8.58 3.67 -4.23
CA GLY A 259 8.46 2.40 -4.92
C GLY A 259 7.48 1.46 -4.27
N PHE A 260 7.42 0.26 -4.83
CA PHE A 260 6.59 -0.84 -4.36
C PHE A 260 7.29 -2.19 -4.54
N THR A 261 6.80 -3.21 -3.84
CA THR A 261 7.39 -4.55 -3.77
C THR A 261 6.39 -5.58 -3.22
N GLU A 262 6.48 -6.85 -3.62
CA GLU A 262 5.76 -7.97 -2.97
C GLU A 262 6.46 -8.43 -1.67
N ASP A 263 7.71 -8.01 -1.42
CA ASP A 263 8.47 -8.34 -0.21
C ASP A 263 8.68 -7.08 0.64
N GLN A 264 8.14 -7.09 1.85
CA GLN A 264 8.18 -5.98 2.80
C GLN A 264 9.60 -5.43 3.03
N ARG A 265 10.63 -6.26 2.91
CA ARG A 265 12.01 -5.86 3.16
C ARG A 265 12.55 -5.04 2.01
N ILE A 266 13.07 -3.87 2.33
CA ILE A 266 13.70 -2.96 1.37
C ILE A 266 15.09 -2.56 1.86
N ARG A 267 15.96 -2.15 0.93
CA ARG A 267 17.25 -1.55 1.26
C ARG A 267 17.59 -0.45 0.28
N LEU A 268 17.46 0.80 0.73
CA LEU A 268 17.58 1.97 -0.14
C LEU A 268 19.04 2.42 -0.27
N GLN A 269 19.53 2.46 -1.51
CA GLN A 269 20.83 2.97 -1.93
C GLN A 269 20.66 3.76 -3.24
N GLY A 270 19.75 4.73 -3.24
CA GLY A 270 19.21 5.29 -4.49
C GLY A 270 18.08 4.42 -5.02
N SER A 271 18.36 3.17 -5.41
CA SER A 271 17.33 2.15 -5.69
C SER A 271 17.05 1.28 -4.47
N ASP A 272 15.95 0.52 -4.50
CA ASP A 272 15.79 -0.63 -3.64
C ASP A 272 16.59 -1.82 -4.18
N GLU A 273 17.58 -2.25 -3.40
CA GLU A 273 18.60 -3.23 -3.77
C GLU A 273 18.63 -4.40 -2.77
N PHE A 274 17.51 -4.66 -2.09
CA PHE A 274 17.42 -5.70 -1.07
C PHE A 274 17.84 -7.08 -1.58
N ASP A 275 17.37 -7.48 -2.74
CA ASP A 275 17.68 -8.75 -3.40
C ASP A 275 19.17 -8.93 -3.69
N CYS A 276 19.83 -7.88 -4.16
CA CYS A 276 21.28 -7.90 -4.41
C CYS A 276 22.06 -8.00 -3.10
N HIS A 277 21.66 -7.22 -2.10
CA HIS A 277 22.29 -7.25 -0.77
C HIS A 277 22.12 -8.60 -0.08
N ASN A 278 20.94 -9.22 -0.18
CA ASN A 278 20.65 -10.53 0.39
C ASN A 278 21.56 -11.63 -0.19
N GLN A 279 22.08 -11.42 -1.40
CA GLN A 279 23.04 -12.30 -2.06
C GLN A 279 24.51 -11.93 -1.78
N GLY A 280 24.76 -10.92 -0.95
CA GLY A 280 26.11 -10.42 -0.65
C GLY A 280 26.74 -9.68 -1.83
N LEU A 281 25.95 -9.20 -2.78
CA LEU A 281 26.42 -8.52 -3.98
C LEU A 281 26.12 -7.02 -3.95
N PRO A 282 27.03 -6.16 -4.46
CA PRO A 282 26.66 -4.79 -4.79
C PRO A 282 25.69 -4.79 -5.98
N ALA A 283 24.78 -3.81 -6.06
CA ALA A 283 23.79 -3.76 -7.13
C ALA A 283 24.38 -3.71 -8.56
N SER A 284 25.57 -3.12 -8.73
CA SER A 284 26.27 -3.11 -10.02
C SER A 284 26.75 -4.49 -10.50
N LYS A 285 26.77 -5.50 -9.62
CA LYS A 285 27.14 -6.89 -9.94
C LYS A 285 25.94 -7.85 -9.91
N CYS A 286 24.75 -7.33 -9.71
CA CYS A 286 23.53 -8.10 -9.55
C CYS A 286 22.85 -8.26 -10.91
N ALA A 287 23.06 -9.40 -11.56
CA ALA A 287 22.49 -9.65 -12.88
C ALA A 287 20.94 -9.63 -12.82
N PRO A 288 20.22 -9.19 -13.88
CA PRO A 288 18.75 -9.17 -13.88
C PRO A 288 18.12 -10.51 -13.50
N GLU A 289 18.72 -11.64 -13.85
CA GLU A 289 18.21 -12.98 -13.52
C GLU A 289 18.25 -13.30 -12.02
N MET A 290 19.02 -12.52 -11.25
CA MET A 290 19.16 -12.63 -9.81
C MET A 290 18.29 -11.62 -9.05
N MET A 291 17.58 -10.76 -9.78
CA MET A 291 16.70 -9.74 -9.22
C MET A 291 15.25 -10.18 -9.31
N ASP A 292 14.46 -9.83 -8.30
CA ASP A 292 13.02 -10.04 -8.36
C ASP A 292 12.37 -9.12 -9.41
N ASP A 293 11.21 -9.56 -9.92
CA ASP A 293 10.48 -8.87 -10.99
C ASP A 293 9.32 -8.00 -10.49
N HIS A 294 9.14 -7.90 -9.17
CA HIS A 294 8.00 -7.22 -8.53
C HIS A 294 8.33 -5.87 -7.91
N ARG A 295 9.57 -5.40 -8.03
CA ARG A 295 10.01 -4.11 -7.45
C ARG A 295 10.04 -2.98 -8.47
N MET A 296 9.59 -1.81 -8.04
CA MET A 296 9.86 -0.56 -8.75
C MET A 296 10.52 0.43 -7.79
N THR A 297 11.49 1.21 -8.27
CA THR A 297 12.00 2.37 -7.54
C THR A 297 12.15 3.55 -8.48
N ALA A 298 11.56 4.68 -8.11
CA ALA A 298 11.65 5.95 -8.82
C ALA A 298 12.14 7.04 -7.87
N ALA A 299 12.86 8.02 -8.39
CA ALA A 299 13.35 9.18 -7.64
C ALA A 299 12.44 10.37 -7.94
N THR A 300 11.86 10.99 -6.91
CA THR A 300 10.90 12.08 -7.13
C THR A 300 11.57 13.43 -7.28
N THR A 301 12.71 13.67 -6.63
CA THR A 301 13.35 15.01 -6.58
C THR A 301 14.63 15.14 -7.40
N MET A 302 15.14 14.05 -7.97
CA MET A 302 16.35 14.10 -8.79
C MET A 302 16.04 14.64 -10.19
N GLY A 303 16.64 15.77 -10.58
CA GLY A 303 16.41 16.36 -11.90
C GLY A 303 17.08 15.63 -13.07
N SER A 304 17.92 14.63 -12.80
CA SER A 304 18.65 13.88 -13.83
C SER A 304 18.22 12.42 -13.97
N ILE A 305 17.34 11.94 -13.09
CA ILE A 305 16.87 10.56 -13.10
C ILE A 305 15.53 10.47 -12.38
N SER A 306 14.52 9.90 -13.03
CA SER A 306 13.17 9.71 -12.49
C SER A 306 12.91 8.25 -12.08
N LEU A 307 13.60 7.30 -12.73
CA LEU A 307 13.43 5.87 -12.50
C LEU A 307 14.78 5.19 -12.27
N LEU A 308 14.85 4.35 -11.24
CA LEU A 308 16.06 3.66 -10.82
C LEU A 308 15.96 2.14 -10.98
N ARG A 309 14.75 1.58 -10.85
CA ARG A 309 14.47 0.15 -11.00
C ARG A 309 13.06 -0.08 -11.55
N CYS A 310 12.95 -1.04 -12.46
CA CYS A 310 11.71 -1.56 -13.01
C CYS A 310 11.77 -3.10 -13.11
N GLY A 311 11.12 -3.77 -12.16
CA GLY A 311 11.23 -5.20 -11.94
C GLY A 311 12.69 -5.62 -11.74
N LYS A 312 13.12 -6.58 -12.54
CA LYS A 312 14.49 -7.12 -12.53
C LYS A 312 15.55 -6.20 -13.14
N ASN A 313 15.12 -5.15 -13.82
CA ASN A 313 16.01 -4.23 -14.52
C ASN A 313 16.21 -2.96 -13.71
N SER A 314 17.44 -2.47 -13.65
CA SER A 314 17.79 -1.26 -12.93
C SER A 314 18.85 -0.47 -13.66
N LYS A 315 19.02 0.79 -13.23
CA LYS A 315 20.13 1.64 -13.68
C LYS A 315 21.50 0.98 -13.45
N SER A 316 21.61 0.15 -12.42
CA SER A 316 22.89 -0.44 -11.98
C SER A 316 23.26 -1.71 -12.75
N ASN A 317 22.29 -2.45 -13.29
CA ASN A 317 22.53 -3.76 -13.91
C ASN A 317 22.08 -3.90 -15.38
N THR A 318 21.32 -2.94 -15.91
CA THR A 318 20.80 -3.00 -17.28
C THR A 318 21.47 -1.94 -18.16
N GLN A 319 22.18 -2.39 -19.20
CA GLN A 319 22.73 -1.49 -20.20
C GLN A 319 21.60 -0.68 -20.86
N SER A 320 21.82 0.62 -21.01
CA SER A 320 20.83 1.54 -21.60
C SER A 320 19.48 1.60 -20.86
N PHE A 321 19.40 1.16 -19.60
CA PHE A 321 18.19 1.28 -18.76
C PHE A 321 17.56 2.67 -18.89
N VAL A 322 18.42 3.67 -18.73
CA VAL A 322 18.05 5.07 -18.73
C VAL A 322 17.42 5.54 -20.05
N ALA A 323 17.81 4.96 -21.18
CA ALA A 323 17.25 5.28 -22.48
C ALA A 323 15.93 4.55 -22.74
N ASN A 324 15.78 3.36 -22.17
CA ASN A 324 14.78 2.36 -22.56
C ASN A 324 13.60 2.25 -21.60
N TYR A 325 13.66 2.83 -20.40
CA TYR A 325 12.60 2.73 -19.40
C TYR A 325 12.00 4.08 -19.06
N GLU A 326 10.78 4.06 -18.56
CA GLU A 326 10.02 5.24 -18.13
C GLU A 326 9.08 4.93 -16.97
N THR A 327 8.80 5.95 -16.17
CA THR A 327 7.76 5.93 -15.13
C THR A 327 6.46 6.40 -15.76
N VAL A 328 5.38 5.70 -15.48
CA VAL A 328 4.04 6.05 -15.98
C VAL A 328 3.07 6.23 -14.82
N GLY A 329 2.13 7.14 -15.00
CA GLY A 329 1.05 7.39 -14.06
C GLY A 329 -0.27 7.56 -14.80
N PHE A 330 -1.33 7.01 -14.23
CA PHE A 330 -2.70 7.14 -14.71
C PHE A 330 -3.61 7.50 -13.53
N TYR A 331 -4.68 8.25 -13.79
CA TYR A 331 -5.69 8.58 -12.78
C TYR A 331 -7.03 7.99 -13.16
N ALA A 332 -7.81 7.57 -12.17
CA ALA A 332 -9.19 7.15 -12.39
C ALA A 332 -10.06 8.35 -12.82
N LEU A 333 -10.80 8.19 -13.91
CA LEU A 333 -11.68 9.19 -14.55
C LEU A 333 -12.96 9.47 -13.76
#